data_AF-A0A968GYV7-F1
#
_entry.id   AF-A0A968GYV7-F1
#
_cell.length_a   1.000
_cell.length_b   1.000
_cell.length_c   1.000
_cell.angle_alpha   90.00
_cell.angle_beta   90.00
_cell.angle_gamma   90.00
#
_symmetry.space_group_name_H-M   'P 1'
#
loop_
_entity.id
_entity.type
_entity.pdbx_description
1 polymer ?
#
loop_
_entity_poly.entity_id
_entity_poly.type
_entity_poly.pdbx_seq_one_letter_code
_entity_poly.pdbx_strand_id
1 'polypeptide(L)' 'MTEPRRSPAFKLLLAAIVALTGLVWLAQGLGVPIGGSFMVGDPFWAVVGAALVVLGGVLAWRALRRT' A
#
# COMPACT_ATOMS: atom_id res chain seq x y z
N MET A 1 32.19 7.88 4.89
CA MET A 1 30.82 7.51 5.32
C MET A 1 29.99 7.31 4.05
N THR A 2 29.93 6.09 3.53
CA THR A 2 29.17 5.76 2.32
C THR A 2 27.73 5.46 2.73
N GLU A 3 26.77 6.28 2.30
CA GLU A 3 25.36 5.99 2.51
C GLU A 3 25.03 4.61 1.91
N PRO A 4 24.36 3.71 2.66
CA PRO A 4 23.93 2.43 2.10
C PRO A 4 22.86 2.70 1.03
N ARG A 5 23.25 2.56 -0.25
CA ARG A 5 22.29 2.60 -1.37
C ARG A 5 21.27 1.48 -1.17
N ARG A 6 20.09 1.81 -0.64
CA ARG A 6 18.98 0.85 -0.53
C ARG A 6 18.68 0.26 -1.92
N SER A 7 18.70 -1.06 -2.00
CA SER A 7 18.56 -1.79 -3.26
C SER A 7 17.21 -1.50 -3.94
N PRO A 8 17.16 -1.54 -5.30
CA PRO A 8 15.91 -1.37 -6.03
C PRO A 8 14.82 -2.37 -5.60
N ALA A 9 15.22 -3.62 -5.33
CA ALA A 9 14.34 -4.68 -4.85
C ALA A 9 13.66 -4.32 -3.51
N PHE A 10 14.40 -3.75 -2.56
CA PHE A 10 13.84 -3.33 -1.28
C PHE A 10 12.76 -2.24 -1.45
N LYS A 11 12.98 -1.28 -2.35
CA LYS A 11 12.01 -0.20 -2.64
C LYS A 11 10.73 -0.76 -3.26
N LEU A 12 10.85 -1.72 -4.17
CA LEU A 12 9.71 -2.39 -4.80
C LEU A 12 8.94 -3.25 -3.79
N LEU A 13 9.64 -3.97 -2.92
CA LEU A 13 9.00 -4.74 -1.85
C LEU A 13 8.19 -3.84 -0.92
N LEU A 14 8.75 -2.70 -0.51
CA LEU A 14 8.03 -1.75 0.33
C LEU A 14 6.80 -1.18 -0.39
N ALA A 15 6.94 -0.84 -1.67
CA ALA A 15 5.82 -0.35 -2.48
C ALA A 15 4.69 -1.41 -2.60
N ALA A 16 5.06 -2.67 -2.79
CA ALA A 16 4.12 -3.78 -2.88
C ALA A 16 3.38 -4.00 -1.55
N ILE A 17 4.09 -4.01 -0.42
CA ILE A 17 3.48 -4.16 0.91
C ILE A 17 2.46 -3.03 1.14
N VAL A 18 2.84 -1.77 0.90
CA VAL A 18 1.96 -0.62 1.07
C VAL A 18 0.71 -0.72 0.20
N ALA A 19 0.86 -1.08 -1.08
CA ALA A 19 -0.27 -1.22 -1.99
C ALA A 19 -1.21 -2.37 -1.58
N LEU A 20 -0.66 -3.52 -1.20
CA LEU A 20 -1.45 -4.69 -0.78
C LEU A 20 -2.20 -4.43 0.53
N THR A 21 -1.56 -3.79 1.50
CA THR A 21 -2.25 -3.35 2.73
C THR A 21 -3.38 -2.37 2.41
N GLY A 22 -3.12 -1.41 1.51
CA GLY A 22 -4.15 -0.49 1.03
C GLY A 22 -5.33 -1.18 0.37
N LEU A 23 -5.10 -2.20 -0.45
CA LEU A 23 -6.16 -2.99 -1.09
C LEU A 23 -7.03 -3.72 -0.08
N VAL A 24 -6.43 -4.31 0.96
CA VAL A 24 -7.18 -5.00 2.02
C VAL A 24 -8.10 -4.01 2.75
N TRP A 25 -7.57 -2.86 3.17
CA TRP A 25 -8.37 -1.86 3.90
C TRP A 25 -9.44 -1.21 3.03
N LEU A 26 -9.13 -0.98 1.74
CA LEU A 26 -10.11 -0.50 0.77
C LEU A 26 -11.26 -1.51 0.65
N ALA A 27 -10.95 -2.79 0.47
CA ALA A 27 -11.95 -3.84 0.38
C ALA A 27 -12.79 -3.93 1.68
N GLN A 28 -12.16 -3.90 2.85
CA GLN A 28 -12.86 -3.90 4.13
C GLN A 28 -13.81 -2.69 4.26
N GLY A 29 -13.33 -1.47 4.00
CA GLY A 29 -14.17 -0.27 4.07
C GLY A 29 -15.34 -0.27 3.09
N LEU A 30 -15.20 -0.96 1.94
CA LEU A 30 -16.28 -1.20 0.97
C LEU A 30 -17.26 -2.31 1.39
N GLY A 31 -17.04 -2.95 2.55
CA GLY A 31 -17.92 -3.98 3.09
C GLY A 31 -17.53 -5.41 2.75
N VAL A 32 -16.34 -5.63 2.16
CA VAL A 32 -15.85 -7.01 1.94
C VAL A 32 -15.50 -7.62 3.30
N PRO A 33 -16.06 -8.79 3.68
CA PRO A 33 -15.90 -9.37 5.00
C PRO A 33 -14.55 -10.08 5.17
N ILE A 34 -13.46 -9.32 5.07
CA ILE A 34 -12.10 -9.81 5.29
C ILE A 34 -11.78 -9.71 6.78
N GLY A 35 -12.06 -10.80 7.52
CA GLY A 35 -11.96 -10.82 8.97
C GLY A 35 -13.07 -9.99 9.63
N GLY A 36 -13.67 -10.50 10.70
CA GLY A 36 -14.73 -9.82 11.45
C GLY A 36 -14.20 -8.63 12.28
N SER A 37 -13.55 -7.66 11.63
CA SER A 37 -12.99 -6.47 12.26
C SER A 37 -13.94 -5.27 12.17
N PHE A 38 -13.72 -4.27 13.01
CA PHE A 38 -14.45 -2.99 13.01
C PHE A 38 -14.26 -2.16 11.72
N MET A 39 -13.37 -2.58 10.83
CA MET A 39 -13.06 -1.89 9.58
C MET A 39 -14.09 -2.17 8.49
N VAL A 40 -14.84 -3.28 8.60
CA VAL A 40 -15.75 -3.73 7.56
C VAL A 40 -16.97 -2.81 7.46
N GLY A 41 -17.16 -2.21 6.29
CA GLY A 41 -18.29 -1.31 6.00
C GLY A 41 -18.13 0.12 6.51
N ASP A 42 -16.95 0.49 7.03
CA ASP A 42 -16.65 1.86 7.45
C ASP A 42 -15.92 2.64 6.33
N PRO A 43 -16.54 3.71 5.77
CA PRO A 43 -15.98 4.52 4.70
C PRO A 43 -14.60 5.13 5.00
N PHE A 44 -14.27 5.33 6.28
CA PHE A 44 -12.94 5.81 6.66
C PHE A 44 -11.85 4.88 6.13
N TRP A 45 -12.01 3.56 6.32
CA TRP A 45 -11.03 2.57 5.87
C TRP A 45 -10.97 2.45 4.36
N ALA A 46 -12.07 2.72 3.66
CA ALA A 46 -12.08 2.79 2.20
C ALA A 46 -11.18 3.93 1.70
N VAL A 47 -11.29 5.13 2.30
CA VAL A 47 -10.48 6.29 1.93
C VAL A 47 -9.00 6.06 2.25
N VAL A 48 -8.69 5.56 3.46
CA VAL A 48 -7.31 5.27 3.85
C VAL A 48 -6.70 4.19 2.94
N GLY A 49 -7.46 3.13 2.65
CA GLY A 49 -7.04 2.07 1.74
C GLY A 49 -6.73 2.59 0.33
N ALA A 50 -7.63 3.39 -0.25
CA ALA A 50 -7.41 4.02 -1.55
C ALA A 50 -6.14 4.88 -1.57
N ALA A 51 -5.92 5.69 -0.54
CA ALA A 51 -4.71 6.51 -0.42
C ALA A 51 -3.43 5.66 -0.39
N LEU A 52 -3.43 4.55 0.35
CA LEU A 52 -2.29 3.62 0.40
C LEU A 52 -2.05 2.92 -0.94
N VAL A 53 -3.09 2.51 -1.66
CA VAL A 53 -2.94 1.93 -3.01
C VAL A 53 -2.27 2.92 -3.95
N VAL A 54 -2.72 4.18 -3.96
CA VAL A 54 -2.13 5.25 -4.78
C VAL A 54 -0.66 5.48 -4.37
N LEU A 55 -0.38 5.57 -3.06
CA LEU A 55 0.96 5.79 -2.56
C LEU A 55 1.91 4.65 -2.95
N GLY A 56 1.47 3.39 -2.78
CA GLY A 56 2.23 2.21 -3.19
C GLY A 56 2.52 2.20 -4.70
N GLY A 57 1.52 2.53 -5.53
CA GLY A 57 1.70 2.67 -6.98
C GLY A 57 2.71 3.76 -7.36
N VAL A 58 2.66 4.92 -6.71
CA VAL A 58 3.62 6.01 -6.91
C VAL A 58 5.03 5.59 -6.49
N LEU A 59 5.18 4.89 -5.35
CA LEU A 59 6.47 4.38 -4.89
C LEU A 59 7.06 3.36 -5.88
N ALA A 60 6.25 2.41 -6.36
CA ALA A 60 6.66 1.43 -7.36
C ALA A 60 7.09 2.10 -8.67
N TRP A 61 6.28 3.02 -9.19
CA TRP A 61 6.58 3.77 -10.41
C TRP A 61 7.90 4.55 -10.32
N ARG A 62 8.15 5.23 -9.18
CA ARG A 62 9.40 5.97 -8.94
C ARG A 62 10.60 5.04 -8.77
N ALA A 63 10.42 3.84 -8.23
CA ALA A 63 11.48 2.84 -8.11
C ALA A 63 11.87 2.29 -9.49
N LEU A 64 10.87 1.96 -10.32
CA LEU A 64 11.08 1.46 -11.68
C LEU A 64 11.74 2.49 -12.59
N ARG A 65 11.35 3.77 -12.50
CA ARG A 65 11.95 4.84 -13.34
C ARG A 65 13.40 5.21 -12.99
N ARG A 66 13.90 4.76 -11.84
CA ARG A 66 15.25 5.08 -11.35
C ARG A 66 16.18 3.86 -11.39
N THR A 67 15.72 2.75 -11.95
CA THR A 67 16.49 1.52 -12.21
C THR A 67 16.78 1.47 -13.70
#